data_AF-A0A7S3P1P1-F1
#
_entry.id   AF-A0A7S3P1P1-F1
#
_cell.length_a   1.000
_cell.length_b   1.000
_cell.length_c   1.000
_cell.angle_alpha   90.00
_cell.angle_beta   90.00
_cell.angle_gamma   90.00
#
_symmetry.space_group_name_H-M   'P 1'
#
loop_
_entity.id
_entity.type
_entity.pdbx_description
1 polymer ?
#
loop_
_entity_poly.entity_id
_entity_poly.type
_entity_poly.pdbx_seq_one_letter_code
_entity_poly.pdbx_strand_id
1 'polypeptide(L)'
;ANLLSFYLCFYYVFALFKELVIPTFDKYFEHEATLEDVITTSCIAGILFMVLAFFGILHSWMNLFAEITLFGDRQFYMDWWNVSNYGAYYRKWNIIVHEWLFYYVYNDS
;
A
#
# COMPACT_ATOMS: atom_id res chain seq x y z
N ALA A 1 6.97 18.59 2.90
CA ALA A 1 5.87 17.84 3.55
C ALA A 1 5.93 16.36 3.18
N ASN A 2 5.96 16.02 1.89
CA ASN A 2 5.96 14.64 1.37
C ASN A 2 7.04 13.72 1.97
N LEU A 3 8.29 14.22 2.14
CA LEU A 3 9.37 13.43 2.73
C LEU A 3 9.07 13.02 4.19
N LEU A 4 8.54 13.93 5.00
CA LEU A 4 8.16 13.64 6.38
C LEU A 4 7.03 12.62 6.44
N SER A 5 5.99 12.81 5.61
CA SER A 5 4.87 11.87 5.49
C SER A 5 5.34 10.47 5.12
N PHE A 6 6.29 10.35 4.18
CA PHE A 6 6.88 9.07 3.80
C PHE A 6 7.61 8.39 4.98
N TYR A 7 8.48 9.12 5.68
CA TYR A 7 9.19 8.58 6.84
C TYR A 7 8.24 8.17 7.97
N LEU A 8 7.19 8.94 8.22
CA LEU A 8 6.16 8.59 9.21
C LEU A 8 5.44 7.31 8.81
N CYS A 9 5.02 7.15 7.55
CA CYS A 9 4.40 5.91 7.08
C CYS A 9 5.33 4.71 7.25
N PHE A 10 6.61 4.84 6.93
CA PHE A 10 7.59 3.78 7.14
C PHE A 10 7.72 3.42 8.62
N TYR A 11 7.81 4.41 9.50
CA TYR A 11 7.85 4.21 10.95
C TYR A 11 6.57 3.53 11.47
N TYR A 12 5.39 3.95 11.02
CA TYR A 12 4.12 3.34 11.41
C TYR A 12 4.00 1.89 10.94
N VAL A 13 4.44 1.57 9.72
CA VAL A 13 4.52 0.18 9.26
C VAL A 13 5.44 -0.63 10.17
N PHE A 14 6.63 -0.12 10.47
CA PHE A 14 7.56 -0.80 11.37
C PHE A 14 6.94 -1.06 12.76
N ALA A 15 6.30 -0.05 13.34
CA ALA A 15 5.61 -0.18 14.62
C ALA A 15 4.46 -1.21 14.55
N LEU A 16 3.68 -1.22 13.47
CA LEU A 16 2.61 -2.20 13.25
C LEU A 16 3.15 -3.63 13.21
N PHE A 17 4.26 -3.87 12.51
CA PHE A 17 4.88 -5.21 12.53
C PHE A 17 5.41 -5.57 13.92
N LYS A 18 6.12 -4.65 14.56
CA LYS A 18 6.76 -4.88 15.86
C LYS A 18 5.76 -5.13 16.99
N GLU A 19 4.69 -4.34 17.05
CA GLU A 19 3.77 -4.33 18.20
C GLU A 19 2.58 -5.27 18.01
N LEU A 20 2.20 -5.57 16.75
CA LEU A 20 1.00 -6.35 16.46
C LEU A 20 1.31 -7.69 15.80
N VAL A 21 2.13 -7.71 14.74
CA VAL A 21 2.36 -8.93 13.96
C VAL A 21 3.30 -9.89 14.70
N ILE A 22 4.52 -9.44 15.03
CA ILE A 22 5.54 -10.28 15.65
C ILE A 22 5.04 -10.95 16.94
N PRO A 23 4.43 -10.22 17.91
CA PRO A 23 4.01 -10.83 19.17
C PRO A 23 2.90 -11.87 19.00
N THR A 24 2.00 -11.69 18.02
CA THR A 24 0.94 -12.67 17.74
C THR A 24 1.51 -13.94 17.13
N PHE A 25 2.50 -13.83 16.24
CA PHE A 25 3.19 -14.99 15.70
C PHE A 25 4.02 -15.71 16.77
N ASP A 26 4.74 -14.98 17.62
CA ASP A 26 5.50 -15.58 18.73
C ASP A 26 4.58 -16.39 19.66
N LYS A 27 3.46 -15.81 20.09
CA LYS A 27 2.44 -16.52 20.90
C LYS A 27 1.85 -17.74 20.20
N TYR A 28 1.67 -17.68 18.88
CA TYR A 28 1.18 -18.82 18.12
C TYR A 28 2.20 -19.98 18.13
N PHE A 29 3.49 -19.69 17.98
CA PHE A 29 4.56 -20.69 18.05
C PHE A 29 4.75 -21.24 19.47
N GLU A 30 4.45 -20.46 20.50
CA GLU A 30 4.42 -20.89 21.90
C GLU A 30 3.13 -21.65 22.29
N HIS A 31 2.21 -21.85 21.33
CA HIS A 31 0.89 -22.46 21.55
C HIS A 31 -0.04 -21.68 22.51
N GLU A 32 0.21 -20.38 22.71
CA GLU A 32 -0.62 -19.47 23.52
C GLU A 32 -1.67 -18.72 22.70
N ALA A 33 -1.58 -18.73 21.37
CA ALA A 33 -2.55 -18.14 20.45
C ALA A 33 -3.08 -19.15 19.43
N THR A 34 -4.29 -18.93 18.95
CA THR A 34 -4.94 -19.79 17.96
C THR A 34 -4.65 -19.32 16.53
N LEU A 35 -4.94 -20.19 15.56
CA LEU A 35 -4.86 -19.81 14.14
C LEU A 35 -5.83 -18.67 13.80
N GLU A 36 -6.99 -18.62 14.45
CA GLU A 36 -7.97 -17.55 14.27
C GLU A 36 -7.41 -16.19 14.70
N ASP A 37 -6.68 -16.15 15.81
CA ASP A 37 -6.01 -14.93 16.29
C ASP A 37 -4.97 -14.45 15.26
N VAL A 38 -4.14 -15.36 14.75
CA VAL A 38 -3.14 -15.06 13.72
C VAL A 38 -3.78 -14.50 12.46
N ILE A 39 -4.84 -15.16 11.95
CA ILE A 39 -5.55 -14.72 10.74
C ILE A 39 -6.15 -13.34 10.97
N THR A 40 -6.88 -13.15 12.07
CA THR A 40 -7.59 -11.90 12.35
C THR A 40 -6.62 -10.75 12.52
N THR A 41 -5.58 -10.93 13.33
CA THR A 41 -4.51 -9.93 13.52
C THR A 41 -3.81 -9.61 12.20
N SER A 42 -3.47 -10.64 11.41
CA SER A 42 -2.78 -10.45 10.13
C SER A 42 -3.65 -9.75 9.09
N CYS A 43 -4.97 -10.00 9.05
CA CYS A 43 -5.90 -9.30 8.18
C CYS A 43 -5.99 -7.80 8.54
N ILE A 44 -6.12 -7.48 9.82
CA ILE A 44 -6.17 -6.08 10.29
C ILE A 44 -4.85 -5.38 9.99
N ALA A 45 -3.73 -6.01 10.35
CA ALA A 45 -2.39 -5.52 10.07
C ALA A 45 -2.15 -5.32 8.57
N GLY A 46 -2.62 -6.27 7.75
CA GLY A 46 -2.50 -6.25 6.30
C GLY A 46 -3.28 -5.12 5.63
N ILE A 47 -4.51 -4.86 6.07
CA ILE A 47 -5.32 -3.74 5.56
C ILE A 47 -4.66 -2.40 5.91
N LEU A 48 -4.22 -2.23 7.16
CA LEU A 48 -3.51 -1.03 7.60
C LEU A 48 -2.19 -0.83 6.84
N PHE A 49 -1.42 -1.90 6.65
CA PHE A 49 -0.22 -1.90 5.83
C PHE A 49 -0.53 -1.49 4.39
N MET A 50 -1.57 -2.04 3.77
CA MET A 50 -1.98 -1.71 2.40
C MET A 50 -2.27 -0.21 2.25
N VAL A 51 -3.01 0.38 3.18
CA VAL A 51 -3.34 1.82 3.17
C VAL A 51 -2.10 2.68 3.41
N LEU A 52 -1.25 2.32 4.38
CA LEU A 52 -0.01 3.04 4.69
C LEU A 52 1.01 2.96 3.56
N ALA A 53 1.17 1.79 2.95
CA ALA A 53 2.05 1.58 1.81
C ALA A 53 1.56 2.34 0.58
N PHE A 54 0.24 2.33 0.33
CA PHE A 54 -0.38 3.14 -0.72
C PHE A 54 -0.07 4.64 -0.53
N PHE A 55 -0.35 5.19 0.65
CA PHE A 55 -0.12 6.60 0.91
C PHE A 55 1.38 6.96 0.97
N GLY A 56 2.21 6.10 1.55
CA GLY A 56 3.66 6.29 1.61
C GLY A 56 4.26 6.32 0.20
N ILE A 57 3.98 5.29 -0.60
CA ILE A 57 4.63 5.13 -1.91
C ILE A 57 3.93 5.96 -2.99
N LEU A 58 2.66 5.70 -3.29
CA LEU A 58 1.98 6.31 -4.43
C LEU A 58 1.69 7.79 -4.20
N HIS A 59 1.36 8.19 -2.97
CA HIS A 59 1.11 9.59 -2.67
C HIS A 59 2.40 10.32 -2.32
N SER A 60 3.04 9.99 -1.20
CA SER A 60 4.14 10.80 -0.66
C SER A 60 5.42 10.68 -1.46
N TRP A 61 5.87 9.46 -1.75
CA TRP A 61 7.13 9.23 -2.47
C TRP A 61 7.06 9.70 -3.92
N MET A 62 6.02 9.32 -4.68
CA MET A 62 5.92 9.78 -6.08
C MET A 62 5.76 11.30 -6.20
N ASN A 63 5.00 11.96 -5.30
CA ASN A 63 4.92 13.42 -5.30
C ASN A 63 6.25 14.09 -4.93
N LEU A 64 7.02 13.51 -4.01
CA LEU A 64 8.36 14.00 -3.69
C LEU A 64 9.26 13.96 -4.93
N PHE A 65 9.27 12.85 -5.67
CA PHE A 65 10.06 12.75 -6.90
C PHE A 65 9.56 13.71 -7.98
N ALA A 66 8.25 13.85 -8.15
CA ALA A 66 7.68 14.80 -9.10
C ALA A 66 8.04 16.25 -8.77
N GLU A 67 8.14 16.62 -7.49
CA GLU A 67 8.63 17.93 -7.07
C GLU A 67 10.10 18.14 -7.38
N ILE A 68 10.94 17.14 -7.10
CA ILE A 68 12.39 17.19 -7.37
C ILE A 68 12.67 17.29 -8.87
N THR A 69 11.93 16.56 -9.70
CA THR A 69 12.11 16.53 -11.16
C THR A 69 11.33 17.61 -11.90
N LEU A 70 10.56 18.44 -11.19
CA LEU A 70 9.64 19.43 -11.78
C LEU A 70 8.62 18.80 -12.73
N PHE A 71 8.21 17.56 -12.46
CA PHE A 71 7.20 16.85 -13.23
C PHE A 71 5.80 17.35 -12.86
N GLY A 72 5.06 17.81 -13.88
CA GLY A 72 3.77 18.47 -13.72
C GLY A 72 2.59 17.52 -13.58
N ASP A 73 2.66 16.32 -14.18
CA ASP A 73 1.61 15.32 -14.05
C ASP A 73 1.78 14.53 -12.75
N ARG A 74 0.80 14.64 -11.85
CA ARG A 74 0.85 14.02 -10.52
C ARG A 74 -0.29 13.04 -10.29
N GLN A 75 -0.97 12.62 -11.37
CA GLN A 75 -2.10 11.71 -11.28
C GLN A 75 -1.64 10.25 -11.21
N PHE A 76 -1.02 9.87 -10.09
CA PHE A 76 -0.50 8.51 -9.91
C PHE A 76 -1.59 7.48 -9.55
N TYR A 77 -2.73 7.94 -9.04
CA TYR A 77 -3.88 7.13 -8.66
C TYR A 77 -5.18 7.95 -8.77
N MET A 78 -6.32 7.27 -8.77
CA MET A 78 -7.67 7.84 -8.74
C MET A 78 -8.46 7.33 -7.51
N ASP A 79 -9.75 7.63 -7.44
CA ASP A 79 -10.73 7.20 -6.43
C ASP A 79 -11.01 5.68 -6.45
N TRP A 80 -9.97 4.87 -6.28
CA TRP A 80 -10.03 3.41 -6.33
C TRP A 80 -10.86 2.81 -5.20
N TRP A 81 -11.03 3.51 -4.08
CA TRP A 81 -11.80 3.04 -2.93
C TRP A 81 -13.32 3.13 -3.13
N ASN A 82 -13.79 3.92 -4.12
CA ASN A 82 -15.21 4.14 -4.39
C ASN A 82 -15.73 3.35 -5.61
N VAL A 83 -14.93 2.39 -6.10
CA VAL A 83 -15.31 1.57 -7.26
C VAL A 83 -16.14 0.36 -6.86
N SER A 84 -17.10 -0.01 -7.70
CA SER A 84 -18.00 -1.15 -7.46
C SER A 84 -17.56 -2.45 -8.15
N ASN A 85 -16.52 -2.40 -8.99
CA ASN A 85 -16.05 -3.55 -9.75
C ASN A 85 -14.53 -3.66 -9.73
N TYR A 86 -14.03 -4.91 -9.75
CA TYR A 86 -12.60 -5.21 -9.71
C TYR A 86 -11.83 -4.65 -10.92
N GLY A 87 -12.45 -4.62 -12.10
CA GLY A 87 -11.82 -4.03 -13.28
C GLY A 87 -11.45 -2.57 -13.06
N ALA A 88 -12.36 -1.76 -12.53
CA ALA A 88 -12.12 -0.35 -12.22
C ALA A 88 -11.12 -0.17 -11.07
N TYR A 89 -11.11 -1.06 -10.07
CA TYR A 89 -10.12 -1.05 -8.99
C TYR A 89 -8.69 -1.11 -9.53
N TYR A 90 -8.38 -2.10 -10.38
CA TYR A 90 -7.03 -2.26 -10.91
C TYR A 90 -6.58 -1.09 -11.80
N ARG A 91 -7.51 -0.46 -12.53
CA ARG A 91 -7.19 0.72 -13.37
C ARG A 91 -6.92 1.99 -12.56
N LYS A 92 -7.61 2.17 -11.43
CA LYS A 92 -7.55 3.40 -10.64
C LYS A 92 -6.53 3.35 -9.50
N TRP A 93 -6.16 2.16 -9.02
CA TRP A 93 -5.26 1.99 -7.87
C TRP A 93 -3.86 2.53 -8.15
N ASN A 94 -3.24 2.09 -9.25
CA ASN A 94 -1.90 2.51 -9.67
C ASN A 94 -1.92 2.76 -11.18
N ILE A 95 -2.15 4.02 -11.54
CA ILE A 95 -2.34 4.42 -12.94
C ILE A 95 -1.06 4.19 -13.74
N ILE A 96 0.11 4.48 -13.15
CA ILE A 96 1.41 4.32 -13.81
C ILE A 96 1.59 2.87 -14.30
N VAL A 97 1.35 1.90 -13.41
CA VAL A 97 1.49 0.48 -13.74
C VAL A 97 0.39 0.03 -14.70
N HIS A 98 -0.85 0.48 -14.49
CA HIS A 98 -1.95 0.14 -15.37
C HIS A 98 -1.72 0.62 -16.81
N GLU A 99 -1.33 1.89 -17.00
CA GLU A 99 -1.07 2.44 -18.33
C GLU A 99 0.10 1.74 -19.01
N TRP A 100 1.18 1.46 -18.27
CA TRP A 100 2.30 0.72 -18.83
C TRP A 100 1.87 -0.68 -19.31
N LEU A 101 1.13 -1.44 -18.50
CA LEU A 101 0.60 -2.75 -18.89
C LEU A 101 -0.35 -2.65 -20.08
N PHE A 102 -1.24 -1.65 -20.08
CA PHE A 102 -2.22 -1.46 -21.15
C PHE A 102 -1.54 -1.17 -22.49
N TYR A 103 -0.63 -0.20 -22.53
CA TYR A 103 0.00 0.23 -23.79
C TYR A 103 1.04 -0.77 -24.30
N TYR A 104 1.87 -1.34 -23.42
CA TYR A 104 3.02 -2.14 -23.85
C TYR A 104 2.80 -3.66 -23.82
N VAL A 105 1.80 -4.15 -23.08
CA VAL A 105 1.54 -5.60 -22.99
C VAL A 105 0.25 -5.97 -23.70
N TYR A 106 -0.83 -5.23 -23.45
CA TYR A 106 -2.15 -5.58 -24.00
C TYR A 106 -2.36 -5.07 -25.43
N ASN A 107 -1.94 -3.84 -25.72
CA ASN A 107 -2.19 -3.22 -27.02
C ASN A 107 -1.15 -3.60 -28.08
N ASP A 108 -0.01 -4.15 -27.66
CA ASP A 108 1.10 -4.59 -28.54
C ASP A 108 1.00 -6.10 -28.88
N SER A 109 -0.01 -6.79 -28.35
CA SER A 109 -0.34 -8.20 -28.63
C SER A 109 -1.50 -8.33 -29.61
#